data_AF-A0A6L9J461-F1
#
_entry.id   AF-A0A6L9J461-F1
#
_cell.length_a   1.000
_cell.length_b   1.000
_cell.length_c   1.000
_cell.angle_alpha   90.00
_cell.angle_beta   90.00
_cell.angle_gamma   90.00
#
_symmetry.space_group_name_H-M   'P 1'
#
loop_
_entity.id
_entity.type
_entity.pdbx_description
1 polymer ?
#
loop_
_entity_poly.entity_id
_entity_poly.type
_entity_poly.pdbx_seq_one_letter_code
_entity_poly.pdbx_strand_id
1 'polypeptide(L)'
;MTNGRGPTYPAEWSDGQIQAEVRTLAQHRCEQCGMAFRIDTNMAVSARHPDGRPVLGAVHHIDYNTANNTYRNLVFLCQNCHAQVTGFGWRPGDVIPLAWKDNVPAWITARNLPYQDHPQLRLFDEE
;
A
#
# COMPACT_ATOMS: atom_id res chain seq x y z
N MET A 1 -16.17 -27.34 -12.89
CA MET A 1 -14.73 -27.15 -12.60
C MET A 1 -14.33 -25.80 -13.17
N THR A 2 -14.34 -24.75 -12.35
CA THR A 2 -14.07 -23.38 -12.80
C THR A 2 -12.57 -23.16 -12.91
N ASN A 3 -12.07 -23.04 -14.14
CA ASN A 3 -10.71 -22.62 -14.45
C ASN A 3 -10.45 -21.25 -13.81
N GLY A 4 -9.61 -21.22 -12.78
CA GLY A 4 -9.14 -19.99 -12.14
C GLY A 4 -8.34 -19.16 -13.14
N ARG A 5 -8.95 -18.09 -13.66
CA ARG A 5 -8.19 -17.04 -14.33
C ARG A 5 -7.37 -16.35 -13.24
N GLY A 6 -6.05 -16.43 -13.36
CA GLY A 6 -5.13 -15.63 -12.58
C GLY A 6 -5.42 -14.13 -12.74
N PRO A 7 -4.76 -13.28 -11.93
CA PRO A 7 -4.97 -11.84 -11.98
C PRO A 7 -4.79 -11.30 -13.40
N THR A 8 -5.79 -10.56 -13.88
CA THR A 8 -5.70 -9.85 -15.16
C THR A 8 -5.00 -8.53 -14.90
N TYR A 9 -3.72 -8.46 -15.23
CA TYR A 9 -2.97 -7.21 -15.24
C TYR A 9 -3.03 -6.59 -16.64
N PRO A 10 -3.13 -5.26 -16.77
CA PRO A 10 -2.99 -4.59 -18.06
C PRO A 10 -1.54 -4.67 -18.55
N ALA A 11 -1.29 -4.44 -19.85
CA ALA A 11 0.05 -4.57 -20.43
C ALA A 11 1.05 -3.61 -19.77
N GLU A 12 0.61 -2.39 -19.48
CA GLU A 12 1.36 -1.30 -18.85
C GLU A 12 1.85 -1.65 -17.43
N TRP A 13 1.18 -2.60 -16.77
CA TRP A 13 1.66 -3.15 -15.50
C TRP A 13 2.90 -4.02 -15.68
N SER A 14 2.96 -4.80 -16.77
CA SER A 14 4.12 -5.65 -17.08
C SER A 14 5.32 -4.83 -17.52
N ASP A 15 5.08 -3.71 -18.20
CA ASP A 15 6.11 -2.79 -18.68
C ASP A 15 6.64 -1.85 -17.58
N GLY A 16 6.03 -1.87 -16.39
CA GLY A 16 6.50 -1.11 -15.22
C GLY A 16 6.08 0.36 -15.19
N GLN A 17 5.31 0.83 -16.17
CA GLN A 17 4.93 2.25 -16.33
C GLN A 17 4.03 2.72 -15.19
N ILE A 18 2.97 1.96 -14.89
CA ILE A 18 2.05 2.26 -13.77
C ILE A 18 2.83 2.36 -12.45
N GLN A 19 3.76 1.44 -12.22
CA GLN A 19 4.56 1.43 -11.00
C GLN A 19 5.51 2.63 -10.94
N ALA A 20 6.06 3.08 -12.07
CA ALA A 20 6.89 4.28 -12.13
C ALA A 20 6.10 5.55 -11.84
N GLU A 21 4.88 5.67 -12.38
CA GLU A 21 3.99 6.80 -12.11
C GLU A 21 3.59 6.88 -10.64
N VAL A 22 3.16 5.76 -10.05
CA VAL A 22 2.79 5.71 -8.63
C VAL A 22 3.99 6.03 -7.72
N ARG A 23 5.20 5.54 -8.06
CA ARG A 23 6.43 5.91 -7.33
C ARG A 23 6.69 7.42 -7.39
N THR A 24 6.48 8.04 -8.54
CA THR A 24 6.68 9.48 -8.74
C THR A 24 5.68 10.29 -7.92
N LEU A 25 4.39 9.90 -7.94
CA LEU A 25 3.34 10.53 -7.13
C LEU A 25 3.61 10.39 -5.62
N ALA A 26 4.16 9.26 -5.20
CA ALA A 26 4.61 9.03 -3.83
C ALA A 26 5.94 9.71 -3.48
N GLN A 27 6.48 10.56 -4.36
CA GLN A 27 7.76 11.26 -4.20
C GLN A 27 8.92 10.30 -3.86
N HIS A 28 8.87 9.09 -4.42
CA HIS A 28 9.83 8.01 -4.14
C HIS A 28 9.94 7.66 -2.65
N ARG A 29 8.84 7.75 -1.91
CA ARG A 29 8.77 7.39 -0.49
C ARG A 29 7.67 6.38 -0.23
N CYS A 30 7.92 5.42 0.66
CA CYS A 30 6.88 4.54 1.18
C CYS A 30 5.77 5.40 1.80
N GLU A 31 4.55 5.28 1.30
CA GLU A 31 3.42 6.09 1.77
C GLU A 31 2.95 5.70 3.18
N GLN A 32 3.40 4.55 3.69
CA GLN A 32 3.11 4.09 5.05
C GLN A 32 4.14 4.57 6.10
N CYS A 33 5.43 4.51 5.78
CA CYS A 33 6.51 4.74 6.77
C CYS A 33 7.53 5.80 6.37
N GLY A 34 7.41 6.41 5.19
CA GLY A 34 8.29 7.47 4.70
C GLY A 34 9.67 7.03 4.22
N MET A 35 9.99 5.73 4.23
CA MET A 35 11.25 5.18 3.72
C MET A 35 11.52 5.68 2.29
N ALA A 36 12.70 6.26 2.07
CA ALA A 36 13.09 6.84 0.79
C ALA A 36 13.67 5.78 -0.17
N PHE A 37 13.32 5.91 -1.43
CA PHE A 37 13.79 5.10 -2.55
C PHE A 37 14.51 5.98 -3.56
N ARG A 38 15.40 5.37 -4.35
CA ARG A 38 16.07 6.08 -5.43
C ARG A 38 15.06 6.47 -6.52
N ILE A 39 15.38 7.50 -7.29
CA ILE A 39 14.49 8.01 -8.35
C ILE A 39 14.52 7.09 -9.58
N ASP A 40 15.70 6.56 -9.90
CA ASP A 40 15.98 5.73 -11.07
C ASP A 40 15.56 4.25 -10.92
N THR A 41 15.30 3.81 -9.69
CA THR A 41 15.01 2.41 -9.35
C THR A 41 13.97 2.34 -8.25
N ASN A 42 13.56 1.13 -7.84
CA ASN A 42 12.72 0.91 -6.65
C ASN A 42 13.54 0.45 -5.44
N MET A 43 14.85 0.73 -5.41
CA MET A 43 15.74 0.36 -4.32
C MET A 43 15.76 1.43 -3.23
N ALA A 44 15.68 1.02 -1.96
CA ALA A 44 15.78 1.93 -0.83
C ALA A 44 17.14 2.64 -0.83
N VAL A 45 17.16 3.91 -0.41
CA VAL A 45 18.38 4.73 -0.38
C VAL A 45 19.39 4.20 0.63
N SER A 46 18.91 3.80 1.81
CA SER A 46 19.75 3.38 2.94
C SER A 46 19.42 2.00 3.50
N ALA A 47 18.17 1.55 3.39
CA ALA A 47 17.72 0.30 3.99
C ALA A 47 18.20 -0.93 3.19
N ARG A 48 18.78 -1.89 3.90
CA ARG A 48 19.32 -3.14 3.34
C ARG A 48 18.86 -4.34 4.18
N HIS A 49 18.76 -5.49 3.53
CA HIS A 49 18.61 -6.78 4.17
C HIS A 49 19.93 -7.21 4.84
N PRO A 50 19.92 -8.23 5.73
CA PRO A 50 21.14 -8.76 6.34
C PRO A 50 22.19 -9.27 5.34
N ASP A 51 21.76 -9.67 4.14
CA ASP A 51 22.64 -10.09 3.04
C ASP A 51 23.20 -8.92 2.21
N GLY A 52 22.93 -7.67 2.61
CA GLY A 52 23.44 -6.46 1.96
C GLY A 52 22.61 -5.96 0.77
N ARG A 53 21.64 -6.74 0.27
CA ARG A 53 20.75 -6.30 -0.82
C ARG A 53 19.85 -5.15 -0.36
N PRO A 54 19.57 -4.14 -1.21
CA PRO A 54 18.67 -3.05 -0.83
C PRO A 54 17.24 -3.57 -0.64
N VAL A 55 16.53 -2.99 0.33
CA VAL A 55 15.09 -3.19 0.48
C VAL A 55 14.40 -2.63 -0.77
N LEU A 56 13.43 -3.36 -1.31
CA LEU A 56 12.69 -2.93 -2.49
C LEU A 56 11.35 -2.28 -2.12
N GLY A 57 10.93 -1.35 -2.97
CA GLY A 57 9.59 -0.77 -2.96
C GLY A 57 8.71 -1.49 -3.99
N ALA A 58 7.43 -1.65 -3.64
CA ALA A 58 6.41 -2.27 -4.48
C ALA A 58 5.13 -1.44 -4.46
N VAL A 59 4.37 -1.48 -5.56
CA VAL A 59 3.03 -0.92 -5.63
C VAL A 59 2.03 -1.99 -5.23
N HIS A 60 1.10 -1.62 -4.35
CA HIS A 60 0.06 -2.49 -3.82
C HIS A 60 -1.32 -2.02 -4.28
N HIS A 61 -2.17 -2.98 -4.69
CA HIS A 61 -3.60 -2.74 -4.96
C HIS A 61 -4.38 -2.78 -3.66
N ILE A 62 -4.97 -1.66 -3.26
CA ILE A 62 -5.67 -1.50 -1.98
C ILE A 62 -6.95 -2.35 -1.92
N ASP A 63 -7.69 -2.47 -3.03
CA ASP A 63 -8.90 -3.31 -3.12
C ASP A 63 -8.63 -4.76 -3.56
N TYR A 64 -7.36 -5.14 -3.76
CA TYR A 64 -6.91 -6.42 -4.31
C TYR A 64 -7.41 -6.76 -5.73
N ASN A 65 -8.01 -5.81 -6.45
CA ASN A 65 -8.40 -5.95 -7.84
C ASN A 65 -7.28 -5.46 -8.77
N THR A 66 -6.57 -6.41 -9.38
CA THR A 66 -5.42 -6.14 -10.26
C THR A 66 -5.78 -5.41 -11.56
N ALA A 67 -7.07 -5.35 -11.91
CA ALA A 67 -7.55 -4.57 -13.04
C ALA A 67 -7.81 -3.10 -12.68
N ASN A 68 -8.00 -2.77 -11.40
CA ASN A 68 -8.24 -1.40 -10.94
C ASN A 68 -6.90 -0.69 -10.68
N ASN A 69 -6.37 -0.03 -11.71
CA ASN A 69 -5.08 0.65 -11.65
C ASN A 69 -5.20 2.17 -11.45
N THR A 70 -6.31 2.63 -10.89
CA THR A 70 -6.47 4.04 -10.54
C THR A 70 -5.53 4.43 -9.40
N TYR A 71 -5.01 5.65 -9.38
CA TYR A 71 -4.15 6.13 -8.29
C TYR A 71 -4.80 6.00 -6.91
N ARG A 72 -6.14 6.15 -6.84
CA ARG A 72 -6.91 5.95 -5.61
C ARG A 72 -6.81 4.51 -5.06
N ASN A 73 -6.54 3.54 -5.93
CA ASN A 73 -6.42 2.13 -5.57
C ASN A 73 -4.96 1.63 -5.47
N LEU A 74 -3.98 2.48 -5.78
CA LEU A 74 -2.57 2.10 -5.78
C LEU A 74 -1.82 2.85 -4.69
N VAL A 75 -1.00 2.13 -3.93
CA VAL A 75 -0.14 2.69 -2.89
C VAL A 75 1.29 2.16 -3.02
N PHE A 76 2.28 3.05 -2.91
CA PHE A 76 3.69 2.65 -2.95
C PHE A 76 4.23 2.35 -1.55
N LEU A 77 4.72 1.13 -1.34
CA LEU A 77 5.12 0.61 -0.03
C LEU A 77 6.51 -0.03 -0.07
N CYS A 78 7.26 0.07 1.03
CA CYS A 78 8.42 -0.80 1.24
C CYS A 78 7.96 -2.26 1.48
N GLN A 79 8.84 -3.23 1.26
CA GLN A 79 8.52 -4.66 1.47
C GLN A 79 7.88 -4.98 2.83
N ASN A 80 8.34 -4.36 3.93
CA ASN A 80 7.77 -4.62 5.26
C ASN A 80 6.35 -4.08 5.38
N CYS A 81 6.11 -2.81 5.00
CA CYS A 81 4.77 -2.24 5.02
C CYS A 81 3.85 -2.93 4.03
N HIS A 82 4.35 -3.34 2.86
CA HIS A 82 3.61 -4.12 1.89
C HIS A 82 3.13 -5.44 2.51
N ALA A 83 4.00 -6.18 3.21
CA ALA A 83 3.64 -7.41 3.89
C ALA A 83 2.61 -7.19 5.01
N GLN A 84 2.74 -6.12 5.81
CA GLN A 84 1.77 -5.78 6.85
C GLN A 84 0.39 -5.45 6.27
N VAL A 85 0.32 -4.54 5.30
CA VAL A 85 -0.94 -4.16 4.63
C VAL A 85 -1.58 -5.40 3.99
N THR A 86 -0.78 -6.20 3.28
CA THR A 86 -1.26 -7.48 2.70
C THR A 86 -1.81 -8.41 3.78
N GLY A 87 -1.10 -8.55 4.90
CA GLY A 87 -1.46 -9.44 5.99
C GLY A 87 -2.70 -9.01 6.77
N PHE A 88 -3.00 -7.71 6.84
CA PHE A 88 -4.25 -7.22 7.43
C PHE A 88 -5.46 -7.55 6.55
N GLY A 89 -5.29 -7.73 5.25
CA GLY A 89 -6.41 -8.00 4.34
C GLY A 89 -7.38 -6.82 4.21
N TRP A 90 -7.00 -5.63 4.68
CA TRP A 90 -7.88 -4.47 4.80
C TRP A 90 -8.27 -3.93 3.42
N ARG A 91 -9.55 -3.57 3.25
CA ARG A 91 -10.11 -2.96 2.05
C ARG A 91 -10.84 -1.66 2.38
N PRO A 92 -11.05 -0.77 1.39
CA PRO A 92 -11.85 0.42 1.61
C PRO A 92 -13.26 0.05 2.10
N GLY A 93 -13.66 0.64 3.22
CA GLY A 93 -14.92 0.39 3.92
C GLY A 93 -14.79 -0.55 5.11
N ASP A 94 -13.67 -1.26 5.26
CA ASP A 94 -13.43 -2.14 6.41
C ASP A 94 -13.07 -1.35 7.68
N VAL A 95 -13.16 -2.03 8.81
CA VAL A 95 -12.64 -1.53 10.10
C VAL A 95 -11.12 -1.42 10.01
N ILE A 96 -10.56 -0.28 10.42
CA ILE A 96 -9.11 -0.11 10.46
C ILE A 96 -8.45 -1.16 11.38
N PRO A 97 -7.31 -1.76 10.97
CA PRO A 97 -6.55 -2.64 11.84
C PRO A 97 -6.20 -1.95 13.15
N LEU A 98 -6.20 -2.69 14.26
CA LEU A 98 -5.86 -2.14 15.57
C LEU A 98 -4.47 -1.48 15.60
N ALA A 99 -3.54 -1.97 14.78
CA ALA A 99 -2.20 -1.39 14.60
C ALA A 99 -2.22 0.05 14.03
N TRP A 100 -3.32 0.48 13.41
CA TRP A 100 -3.49 1.81 12.81
C TRP A 100 -4.45 2.70 13.59
N LYS A 101 -4.97 2.22 14.73
CA LYS A 101 -6.04 2.90 15.48
C LYS A 101 -5.70 4.35 15.86
N ASP A 102 -4.45 4.60 16.26
CA ASP A 102 -3.98 5.91 16.72
C ASP A 102 -3.37 6.75 15.58
N ASN A 103 -3.10 6.11 14.44
CA ASN A 103 -2.45 6.74 13.30
C ASN A 103 -2.91 6.05 12.01
N VAL A 104 -4.10 6.45 11.55
CA VAL A 104 -4.66 5.99 10.28
C VAL A 104 -3.68 6.40 9.18
N PRO A 105 -3.25 5.47 8.31
CA PRO A 105 -2.31 5.79 7.25
C PRO A 105 -2.76 6.98 6.42
N ALA A 106 -1.88 7.96 6.23
CA ALA A 106 -2.20 9.21 5.53
C ALA A 106 -2.70 8.98 4.10
N TRP A 107 -2.28 7.88 3.45
CA TRP A 107 -2.76 7.54 2.11
C TRP A 107 -4.24 7.13 2.08
N ILE A 108 -4.82 6.65 3.18
CA ILE A 108 -6.27 6.35 3.29
C ILE A 108 -7.06 7.66 3.23
N THR A 109 -6.70 8.62 4.08
CA THR A 109 -7.39 9.91 4.20
C THR A 109 -7.16 10.79 2.98
N ALA A 110 -5.91 10.88 2.48
CA ALA A 110 -5.57 11.66 1.29
C ALA A 110 -6.29 11.18 0.01
N ARG A 111 -6.62 9.88 -0.06
CA ARG A 111 -7.37 9.27 -1.17
C ARG A 111 -8.88 9.21 -0.92
N ASN A 112 -9.35 9.81 0.17
CA ASN A 112 -10.74 9.80 0.60
C ASN A 112 -11.33 8.38 0.61
N LEU A 113 -10.56 7.39 1.06
CA LEU A 113 -11.02 6.01 1.11
C LEU A 113 -11.94 5.83 2.33
N PRO A 114 -13.12 5.22 2.18
CA PRO A 114 -13.97 4.92 3.32
C PRO A 114 -13.24 3.96 4.26
N TYR A 115 -13.43 4.13 5.57
CA TYR A 115 -13.01 3.20 6.60
C TYR A 115 -13.96 3.29 7.78
N GLN A 116 -14.00 2.25 8.60
CA GLN A 116 -14.73 2.25 9.86
C GLN A 116 -13.74 2.34 11.03
N ASP A 117 -14.04 3.17 12.02
CA ASP A 117 -13.26 3.21 13.25
C ASP A 117 -13.39 1.89 14.01
N HIS A 118 -12.33 1.53 14.73
CA HIS A 118 -12.37 0.35 15.58
C HIS A 118 -13.38 0.56 16.72
N PRO A 119 -14.31 -0.37 16.99
CA PRO A 119 -15.36 -0.19 18.01
C PRO A 119 -14.81 0.15 19.41
N GLN A 120 -13.61 -0.35 19.73
CA GLN A 120 -12.92 -0.08 21.00
C GLN A 120 -12.45 1.38 21.15
N LEU A 121 -12.40 2.17 20.08
CA LEU A 121 -12.10 3.60 20.16
C LEU A 121 -13.30 4.43 20.67
N ARG A 122 -14.53 3.90 20.57
CA ARG A 122 -15.75 4.60 20.99
C ARG A 122 -16.07 4.48 22.49
N LEU A 123 -15.31 3.66 23.23
CA LEU A 123 -15.59 3.37 24.64
C LEU A 123 -15.25 4.52 25.61
N PHE A 124 -14.68 5.62 25.12
CA PHE A 124 -14.27 6.76 25.94
C PHE A 124 -14.92 8.10 25.53
N ASP A 125 -15.88 8.07 24.60
CA ASP A 125 -16.57 9.28 24.11
C ASP A 125 -17.97 9.50 24.73
N GLU A 126 -18.31 8.77 25.79
CA GLU A 126 -19.57 8.95 26.55
C GLU A 126 -19.28 9.31 28.02
N GLU A 127 -19.17 10.62 28.29
CA GLU A 127 -19.58 11.28 29.55
C GLU A 127 -20.34 12.59 29.24
#